data_AF-A0AAP0EC23-F1
#
_entry.id   AF-A0AAP0EC23-F1
#
_cell.length_a   1.000
_cell.length_b   1.000
_cell.length_c   1.000
_cell.angle_alpha   90.00
_cell.angle_beta   90.00
_cell.angle_gamma   90.00
#
_symmetry.space_group_name_H-M   'P 1'
#
loop_
_entity.id
_entity.type
_entity.pdbx_description
1 polymer ?
#
loop_
_entity_poly.entity_id
_entity_poly.type
_entity_poly.pdbx_seq_one_letter_code
_entity_poly.pdbx_strand_id
1 'polypeptide(L)' 'MCTYRRKEICNGSDIYTIDPTCGRQFRLKFNNKTCQLYIADAYYGLMLVGPKGGKAKSLVTKEPD' A
#
# COMPACT_ATOMS: atom_id res chain seq x y z
N MET A 1 -12.24 5.10 7.30
CA MET A 1 -11.33 4.42 6.35
C MET A 1 -10.11 5.29 6.12
N CYS A 2 -9.14 5.25 7.04
CA CYS A 2 -7.81 5.84 6.86
C CYS A 2 -6.82 4.89 7.53
N THR A 3 -5.86 4.36 6.77
CA THR A 3 -4.68 3.71 7.36
C THR A 3 -3.88 4.79 8.10
N TYR A 4 -3.30 4.44 9.26
CA TYR A 4 -2.48 5.37 10.03
C TYR A 4 -1.20 5.69 9.25
N ARG A 5 -1.23 6.80 8.49
CA ARG A 5 -0.06 7.37 7.81
C ARG A 5 0.45 8.51 8.69
N ARG A 6 1.64 8.35 9.28
CA ARG A 6 2.32 9.43 10.02
C ARG A 6 2.69 10.53 9.05
N LYS A 7 1.85 11.57 8.97
CA LYS A 7 2.01 12.64 7.97
C LYS A 7 3.27 13.46 8.21
N GLU A 8 3.80 13.53 9.43
CA GLU A 8 5.05 14.27 9.70
C GLU A 8 6.25 13.65 8.98
N ILE A 9 6.21 12.33 8.77
CA ILE A 9 7.31 11.56 8.17
C ILE A 9 6.95 11.20 6.72
N CYS A 10 5.77 10.62 6.50
CA CYS A 10 5.31 10.17 5.19
C CYS A 10 4.57 11.30 4.43
N ASN A 11 5.14 12.50 4.30
CA ASN A 11 4.53 13.61 3.56
C ASN A 11 4.79 13.57 2.04
N GLY A 12 5.74 12.74 1.59
CA GLY A 12 6.16 12.62 0.18
C GLY A 12 7.22 13.64 -0.25
N SER A 13 7.90 14.32 0.68
CA SER A 13 9.01 15.23 0.36
C SER A 13 10.35 14.52 0.17
N ASP A 14 10.54 13.35 0.80
CA ASP A 14 11.74 12.53 0.62
C ASP A 14 11.40 11.20 -0.06
N ILE A 15 11.52 11.20 -1.38
CA ILE A 15 11.17 10.08 -2.24
C ILE A 15 12.23 8.97 -2.28
N TYR A 16 13.43 9.20 -1.74
CA TYR A 16 14.53 8.23 -1.80
C TYR A 16 14.70 7.48 -0.49
N THR A 17 14.60 8.17 0.65
CA THR A 17 14.88 7.56 1.96
C THR A 17 13.61 7.13 2.68
N ILE A 18 12.51 7.88 2.54
CA ILE A 18 11.29 7.67 3.32
C ILE A 18 10.23 6.87 2.54
N ASP A 19 10.08 7.12 1.24
CA ASP A 19 9.09 6.44 0.40
C ASP A 19 9.18 4.90 0.42
N PRO A 20 10.36 4.24 0.48
CA PRO A 20 10.42 2.78 0.68
C PRO A 20 9.75 2.33 1.99
N THR A 21 9.86 3.12 3.05
CA THR A 21 9.25 2.84 4.36
C THR A 21 7.74 3.13 4.33
N CYS A 22 7.34 4.25 3.72
CA CYS A 22 5.96 4.72 3.72
C CYS A 22 5.08 4.10 2.63
N GLY A 23 5.69 3.53 1.59
CA GLY A 23 5.04 3.09 0.36
C GLY A 23 4.81 4.24 -0.62
N ARG A 24 4.67 3.87 -1.89
CA ARG A 24 4.37 4.79 -3.00
C ARG A 24 3.29 4.17 -3.89
N GLN A 25 2.03 4.44 -3.55
CA GLN A 25 0.88 3.90 -4.28
C GLN A 25 0.70 4.59 -5.64
N PHE A 26 0.64 3.78 -6.70
CA PHE A 26 0.45 4.22 -8.08
C PHE A 26 -1.01 4.14 -8.53
N ARG A 27 -1.69 3.02 -8.25
CA ARG A 27 -3.09 2.79 -8.64
C ARG A 27 -3.87 2.08 -7.55
N LEU A 28 -5.18 2.33 -7.55
CA LEU A 28 -6.17 1.73 -6.67
C LEU A 28 -7.27 1.10 -7.51
N LYS A 29 -7.73 -0.09 -7.12
CA LYS A 29 -8.90 -0.74 -7.72
C LYS A 29 -9.75 -1.37 -6.64
N PHE A 30 -11.01 -0.97 -6.54
CA PHE A 30 -11.98 -1.60 -5.66
C PHE A 30 -12.79 -2.66 -6.41
N ASN A 31 -12.95 -3.83 -5.80
CA ASN A 31 -13.82 -4.91 -6.26
C ASN A 31 -15.13 -4.88 -5.48
N ASN A 32 -16.20 -4.41 -6.14
CA ASN A 32 -17.52 -4.25 -5.53
C ASN A 32 -18.15 -5.57 -5.07
N LYS A 33 -17.80 -6.71 -5.68
CA LYS A 33 -18.38 -8.02 -5.33
C LYS A 33 -17.82 -8.56 -4.03
N THR A 34 -16.52 -8.40 -3.82
CA THR A 34 -15.81 -8.93 -2.64
C THR A 34 -15.54 -7.88 -1.57
N CYS A 35 -15.85 -6.61 -1.85
CA CYS A 35 -15.51 -5.45 -1.03
C CYS A 35 -14.00 -5.35 -0.72
N GLN A 36 -13.16 -5.73 -1.68
CA GLN A 36 -11.71 -5.71 -1.57
C GLN A 36 -11.10 -4.51 -2.29
N LEU A 37 -10.09 -3.89 -1.68
CA LEU A 37 -9.30 -2.82 -2.29
C LEU A 37 -7.91 -3.34 -2.65
N TYR A 38 -7.60 -3.35 -3.94
CA TYR A 38 -6.29 -3.64 -4.48
C TYR A 38 -5.49 -2.36 -4.65
N ILE A 39 -4.22 -2.38 -4.27
CA ILE A 39 -3.30 -1.25 -4.28
C ILE A 39 -2.04 -1.71 -5.01
N ALA A 40 -1.66 -1.03 -6.09
CA ALA A 40 -0.36 -1.21 -6.71
C ALA A 40 0.61 -0.19 -6.12
N ASP A 41 1.67 -0.67 -5.48
CA ASP A 41 2.68 0.14 -4.79
C ASP A 41 4.08 -0.11 -5.36
N ALA A 42 4.90 0.94 -5.47
CA ALA A 42 6.24 0.84 -6.04
C ALA A 42 7.20 -0.07 -5.25
N TYR A 43 7.04 -0.17 -3.93
CA TYR A 43 7.95 -0.88 -3.04
C TYR A 43 7.36 -2.17 -2.50
N TYR A 44 6.03 -2.20 -2.33
CA TYR A 44 5.34 -3.35 -1.76
C TYR A 44 4.63 -4.24 -2.81
N GLY A 45 4.68 -3.85 -4.08
CA GLY A 45 4.07 -4.57 -5.19
C GLY A 45 2.54 -4.51 -5.14
N LEU A 46 1.88 -5.62 -5.48
CA LEU A 46 0.43 -5.74 -5.40
C LEU A 46 -0.01 -6.03 -3.97
N MET A 47 -0.82 -5.14 -3.41
CA MET A 47 -1.31 -5.18 -2.05
C MET A 47 -2.84 -5.29 -2.01
N LEU A 48 -3.37 -5.87 -0.93
CA LEU A 48 -4.79 -6.09 -0.70
C LEU A 48 -5.25 -5.57 0.67
N VAL A 49 -6.38 -4.87 0.70
CA VAL A 49 -7.12 -4.49 1.90
C VAL A 49 -8.51 -5.13 1.84
N GLY A 50 -8.91 -5.79 2.93
CA GLY A 50 -10.22 -6.43 3.04
C GLY A 50 -11.36 -5.45 3.36
N PRO A 51 -12.61 -5.93 3.41
CA PRO A 51 -13.81 -5.08 3.61
C PRO A 51 -13.80 -4.28 4.92
N LYS A 52 -13.11 -4.81 5.94
CA LYS A 52 -12.97 -4.15 7.25
C LYS A 52 -11.90 -3.05 7.27
N GLY A 53 -11.23 -2.80 6.14
CA GLY A 53 -10.06 -1.93 6.09
C GLY A 53 -8.85 -2.56 6.78
N GLY A 54 -7.99 -1.72 7.36
CA GLY A 54 -6.80 -2.14 8.08
C GLY A 54 -5.52 -2.13 7.24
N LYS A 55 -4.47 -2.80 7.74
CA LYS A 55 -3.17 -2.86 7.09
C LYS A 55 -3.25 -3.69 5.82
N ALA A 56 -2.74 -3.15 4.72
CA ALA A 56 -2.67 -3.87 3.45
C ALA A 56 -1.69 -5.05 3.57
N LYS A 57 -2.04 -6.19 2.95
CA LYS A 57 -1.19 -7.38 2.86
C LYS A 57 -0.62 -7.48 1.45
N SER A 58 0.69 -7.75 1.34
CA SER A 58 1.30 -8.03 0.04
C SER A 58 0.84 -9.39 -0.49
N LEU A 59 0.51 -9.40 -1.78
CA LEU A 59 0.16 -10.60 -2.54
C LEU A 59 1.34 -11.12 -3.35
N VAL A 60 2.46 -10.40 -3.37
CA VAL A 60 3.67 -10.78 -4.09
C VAL A 60 4.59 -11.53 -3.13
N THR A 61 5.11 -12.67 -3.57
CA THR A 61 6.21 -13.34 -2.87
C THR A 61 7.50 -12.58 -3.18
N LYS A 62 8.34 -12.36 -2.18
CA LYS A 62 9.70 -11.87 -2.45
C LYS A 62 10.37 -12.86 -3.40
N GLU A 63 11.06 -12.34 -4.39
CA GLU A 63 11.87 -13.17 -5.29
C GLU A 63 12.94 -13.88 -4.42
N PRO A 64 13.22 -15.17 -4.65
CA PRO A 64 14.36 -15.83 -4.02
C PRO A 64 15.64 -15.17 -4.55
N ASP A 65 16.52 -14.76 -3.63
CA ASP A 65 17.87 -14.28 -3.96
C ASP A 65 18.71 -15.36 -4.67
#